data_AF-A0A1H7JIC1-F1
#
_entry.id   AF-A0A1H7JIC1-F1
#
_cell.length_a   1.000
_cell.length_b   1.000
_cell.length_c   1.000
_cell.angle_alpha   90.00
_cell.angle_beta   90.00
_cell.angle_gamma   90.00
#
_symmetry.space_group_name_H-M   'P 1'
#
loop_
_entity.id
_entity.type
_entity.pdbx_description
1 polymer ?
#
loop_
_entity_poly.entity_id
_entity_poly.type
_entity_poly.pdbx_seq_one_letter_code
_entity_poly.pdbx_strand_id
1 'polypeptide(L)'
;MKKLVPLLTVWLVASSLTACVTQNYGNDKDTPLIENEASRNEIAMTRISLGLGYLKMGNTQQAKLNLEKAKRFAPNLVQVYTAFAHYYDTVGEPDLATQAYEHALSIDNQDADTLNNYGVFLCRHEKYAAAEQRILQAIAIPSYILVAQSYENLALCQLKAAQFSKAEIYLEKAIAHSPNRASSLLQMMRLQYAKGDYKLAQTYLYRYEKSTRRFSDEALALAFKIFAKQGNKVTAKNYANMLVKMFPNSILAKQYILNELYQIEADKLAAQYQALQSGTDNAKAKKRIVVLSPKSNDNKANANLSQHGLKPIMANSVMPPAVTADNRRQNQAADEQLVKPVEHKREKIALPAKEEQQTATPQQNTATVSLPIHVVKKGDSLFAISKQYNIVMKSLKRWNKIRPPFTLKIGDVLYLADPKSAAKR
;
A
#
# COMPACT_ATOMS: atom_id res chain seq x y z
N MET A 1 55.14 5.71 63.27
CA MET A 1 54.99 5.99 61.83
C MET A 1 53.81 5.22 61.23
N LYS A 2 52.57 5.67 61.44
CA LYS A 2 51.34 5.19 60.76
C LYS A 2 50.33 6.33 60.76
N LYS A 3 49.98 6.87 59.58
CA LYS A 3 48.92 7.86 59.22
C LYS A 3 49.45 8.85 58.15
N LEU A 4 49.59 8.39 56.90
CA LEU A 4 49.87 9.27 55.74
C LEU A 4 49.54 8.66 54.36
N VAL A 5 49.03 7.42 54.32
CA VAL A 5 48.73 6.70 53.06
C VAL A 5 47.33 6.95 52.45
N PRO A 6 46.24 7.31 53.16
CA PRO A 6 44.91 7.35 52.55
C PRO A 6 44.62 8.60 51.71
N LEU A 7 45.51 9.61 51.72
CA LEU A 7 45.28 10.87 50.99
C LEU A 7 45.78 10.85 49.54
N LEU A 8 46.72 9.96 49.20
CA LEU A 8 47.37 9.94 47.89
C LEU A 8 46.58 9.14 46.84
N THR A 9 45.74 8.19 47.25
CA THR A 9 44.89 7.40 46.35
C THR A 9 43.66 8.16 45.86
N VAL A 10 43.15 9.14 46.61
CA VAL A 10 42.00 9.96 46.21
C VAL A 10 42.35 10.92 45.07
N TRP A 11 43.59 11.42 45.03
CA TRP A 11 44.02 12.39 44.01
C TRP A 11 44.23 11.77 42.62
N LEU A 12 44.63 10.48 42.55
CA LEU A 12 44.88 9.80 41.27
C LEU A 12 43.61 9.46 40.48
N VAL A 13 42.46 9.34 41.16
CA VAL A 13 41.16 9.03 40.52
C VAL A 13 40.46 10.30 40.01
N ALA A 14 40.83 11.47 40.51
CA ALA A 14 40.22 12.75 40.11
C ALA A 14 40.70 13.25 38.72
N SER A 15 41.82 12.75 38.20
CA SER A 15 42.45 13.26 36.98
C SER A 15 41.98 12.63 35.66
N SER A 16 41.10 11.62 35.69
CA SER A 16 40.72 10.82 34.51
C SER A 16 39.29 11.07 33.98
N LEU A 17 38.61 12.11 34.46
CA LEU A 17 37.18 12.38 34.18
C LEU A 17 36.89 13.73 33.50
N THR A 18 37.86 14.32 32.81
CA THR A 18 37.62 15.50 31.93
C THR A 18 36.95 15.09 30.61
N ALA A 19 35.73 14.56 30.70
CA ALA A 19 34.86 14.40 29.54
C ALA A 19 34.31 15.77 29.13
N CYS A 20 34.93 16.41 28.13
CA CYS A 20 34.46 17.68 27.58
C CYS A 20 33.11 17.49 26.87
N VAL A 21 32.01 17.78 27.58
CA VAL A 21 30.67 17.85 26.98
C VAL A 21 30.49 19.23 26.34
N THR A 22 30.69 19.32 25.02
CA THR A 22 30.35 20.52 24.24
C THR A 22 28.84 20.72 24.25
N GLN A 23 28.36 21.70 25.02
CA GLN A 23 26.97 22.16 24.97
C GLN A 23 26.88 23.40 24.06
N ASN A 24 26.04 23.32 23.02
CA ASN A 24 25.70 24.50 22.23
C ASN A 24 24.68 25.33 23.01
N TYR A 25 24.87 26.65 23.06
CA TYR A 25 23.92 27.59 23.67
C TYR A 25 23.17 28.36 22.58
N GLY A 26 21.95 28.82 22.90
CA GLY A 26 21.18 29.71 22.04
C GLY A 26 21.83 31.10 21.90
N ASN A 27 21.22 31.96 21.08
CA ASN A 27 21.61 33.38 20.99
C ASN A 27 21.49 34.11 22.35
N ASP A 28 20.72 33.56 23.28
CA ASP A 28 20.71 33.93 24.68
C ASP A 28 21.55 32.91 25.46
N LYS A 29 22.67 33.38 26.04
CA LYS A 29 23.82 32.56 26.45
C LYS A 29 23.54 31.57 27.58
N ASP A 30 22.40 31.70 28.24
CA ASP A 30 22.01 30.90 29.40
C ASP A 30 21.11 29.69 29.04
N THR A 31 20.79 29.50 27.76
CA THR A 31 19.92 28.40 27.29
C THR A 31 20.70 27.29 26.56
N PRO A 32 20.94 26.12 27.19
CA PRO A 32 21.56 24.98 26.50
C PRO A 32 20.60 24.37 25.48
N LEU A 33 21.04 24.29 24.22
CA LEU A 33 20.31 23.67 23.12
C LEU A 33 20.43 22.14 23.21
N ILE A 34 19.47 21.51 23.89
CA ILE A 34 19.35 20.06 23.91
C ILE A 34 18.79 19.59 22.55
N GLU A 35 19.67 19.18 21.64
CA GLU A 35 19.30 18.51 20.39
C GLU A 35 18.72 17.11 20.66
N ASN A 36 17.45 17.05 21.03
CA ASN A 36 16.74 15.78 21.23
C ASN A 36 16.68 14.97 19.93
N GLU A 37 16.81 13.65 20.01
CA GLU A 37 16.76 12.74 18.84
C GLU A 37 15.49 12.91 18.00
N ALA A 38 14.36 13.21 18.65
CA ALA A 38 13.11 13.55 17.96
C ALA A 38 13.30 14.72 16.96
N SER A 39 14.06 15.75 17.32
CA SER A 39 14.37 16.87 16.43
C SER A 39 15.27 16.44 15.26
N ARG A 40 16.24 15.56 15.50
CA ARG A 40 17.10 15.01 14.43
C ARG A 40 16.31 14.13 13.45
N ASN A 41 15.39 13.31 13.95
CA ASN A 41 14.46 12.53 13.13
C ASN A 41 13.51 13.43 12.32
N GLU A 42 13.00 14.53 12.89
CA GLU A 42 12.18 15.51 12.18
C GLU A 42 12.96 16.25 11.07
N ILE A 43 14.22 16.62 11.33
CA ILE A 43 15.13 17.18 10.31
C ILE A 43 15.35 16.16 9.19
N ALA A 44 15.60 14.90 9.53
CA ALA A 44 15.76 13.81 8.55
C ALA A 44 14.49 13.61 7.72
N MET A 45 13.30 13.56 8.32
CA MET A 45 12.01 13.45 7.61
C MET A 45 11.72 14.65 6.69
N THR A 46 12.12 15.86 7.11
CA THR A 46 12.05 17.06 6.27
C THR A 46 12.99 16.93 5.06
N ARG A 47 14.22 16.43 5.26
CA ARG A 47 15.19 16.16 4.20
C ARG A 47 14.74 15.06 3.25
N ILE A 48 14.17 13.97 3.75
CA ILE A 48 13.52 12.92 2.94
C ILE A 48 12.44 13.53 2.06
N SER A 49 11.53 14.31 2.64
CA SER A 49 10.42 14.95 1.91
C SER A 49 10.90 15.85 0.77
N LEU A 50 11.96 16.63 0.99
CA LEU A 50 12.61 17.44 -0.05
C LEU A 50 13.29 16.56 -1.11
N GLY A 51 14.00 15.51 -0.69
CA GLY A 51 14.70 14.60 -1.59
C GLY A 51 13.75 13.87 -2.55
N LEU A 52 12.66 13.33 -2.02
CA LEU A 52 11.57 12.71 -2.80
C LEU A 52 10.88 13.72 -3.73
N GLY A 53 10.73 14.98 -3.29
CA GLY A 53 10.22 16.07 -4.13
C GLY A 53 11.11 16.36 -5.34
N TYR A 54 12.43 16.51 -5.12
CA TYR A 54 13.40 16.69 -6.21
C TYR A 54 13.47 15.48 -7.15
N LEU A 55 13.39 14.26 -6.61
CA LEU A 55 13.38 13.02 -7.39
C LEU A 55 12.18 12.98 -8.35
N LYS A 56 10.99 13.34 -7.86
CA LYS A 56 9.77 13.45 -8.68
C LYS A 56 9.87 14.52 -9.78
N MET A 57 10.73 15.53 -9.61
CA MET A 57 11.04 16.54 -10.63
C MET A 57 12.16 16.11 -11.60
N GLY A 58 12.68 14.88 -11.48
CA GLY A 58 13.82 14.40 -12.26
C GLY A 58 15.18 14.91 -11.78
N ASN A 59 15.24 15.71 -10.70
CA ASN A 59 16.50 16.23 -10.16
C ASN A 59 17.11 15.23 -9.16
N THR A 60 17.71 14.18 -9.72
CA THR A 60 18.35 13.08 -8.97
C THR A 60 19.50 13.56 -8.08
N GLN A 61 20.26 14.56 -8.53
CA GLN A 61 21.39 15.13 -7.78
C GLN A 61 20.94 15.79 -6.46
N GLN A 62 19.92 16.67 -6.51
CA GLN A 62 19.37 17.31 -5.31
C GLN A 62 18.58 16.31 -4.45
N ALA A 63 17.99 15.27 -5.07
CA ALA A 63 17.39 14.18 -4.32
C ALA A 63 18.42 13.46 -3.45
N LYS A 64 19.49 12.93 -4.06
CA LYS A 64 20.59 12.23 -3.37
C LYS A 64 21.22 13.10 -2.28
N LEU A 65 21.52 14.37 -2.57
CA LEU A 65 22.09 15.30 -1.59
C LEU A 65 21.22 15.49 -0.34
N ASN A 66 19.89 15.52 -0.49
CA ASN A 66 19.00 15.63 0.67
C ASN A 66 18.86 14.31 1.42
N LEU A 67 18.85 13.15 0.75
CA LEU A 67 18.84 11.84 1.42
C LEU A 67 20.13 11.57 2.20
N GLU A 68 21.30 11.92 1.65
CA GLU A 68 22.58 11.84 2.38
C GLU A 68 22.61 12.76 3.61
N LYS A 69 21.99 13.95 3.51
CA LYS A 69 21.78 14.82 4.69
C LYS A 69 20.85 14.17 5.71
N ALA A 70 19.75 13.56 5.28
CA ALA A 70 18.82 12.86 6.18
C ALA A 70 19.54 11.74 6.97
N LYS A 71 20.36 10.92 6.29
CA LYS A 71 21.19 9.88 6.90
C LYS A 71 22.17 10.40 7.94
N ARG A 72 22.77 11.58 7.72
CA ARG A 72 23.68 12.20 8.71
C ARG A 72 22.96 12.66 9.97
N PHE A 73 21.71 13.09 9.87
CA PHE A 73 20.91 13.48 11.04
C PHE A 73 20.36 12.28 11.79
N ALA A 74 19.85 11.27 11.08
CA ALA A 74 19.20 10.10 11.66
C ALA A 74 19.65 8.80 10.95
N PRO A 75 20.86 8.29 11.27
CA PRO A 75 21.43 7.11 10.58
C PRO A 75 20.71 5.80 10.92
N ASN A 76 19.85 5.77 11.94
CA ASN A 76 19.07 4.62 12.37
C ASN A 76 17.55 4.81 12.16
N LEU A 77 17.14 5.74 11.30
CA LEU A 77 15.73 5.98 11.00
C LEU A 77 15.32 5.19 9.75
N VAL A 78 14.39 4.24 9.90
CA VAL A 78 13.90 3.32 8.85
C VAL A 78 13.60 4.07 7.54
N GLN A 79 12.85 5.17 7.65
CA GLN A 79 12.36 5.94 6.50
C GLN A 79 13.49 6.60 5.68
N VAL A 80 14.70 6.77 6.23
CA VAL A 80 15.87 7.21 5.46
C VAL A 80 16.23 6.15 4.42
N TYR A 81 16.31 4.89 4.82
CA TYR A 81 16.71 3.80 3.95
C TYR A 81 15.59 3.41 2.98
N THR A 82 14.33 3.45 3.42
CA THR A 82 13.16 3.31 2.54
C THR A 82 13.13 4.41 1.45
N ALA A 83 13.57 5.63 1.78
CA ALA A 83 13.70 6.71 0.80
C ALA A 83 14.91 6.54 -0.15
N PHE A 84 16.04 6.01 0.33
CA PHE A 84 17.14 5.58 -0.56
C PHE A 84 16.72 4.45 -1.48
N ALA A 85 15.95 3.49 -1.00
CA ALA A 85 15.46 2.39 -1.82
C ALA A 85 14.58 2.89 -2.98
N HIS A 86 13.68 3.84 -2.69
CA HIS A 86 12.90 4.50 -3.75
C HIS A 86 13.75 5.38 -4.69
N TYR A 87 14.80 6.03 -4.19
CA TYR A 87 15.77 6.73 -5.03
C TYR A 87 16.45 5.78 -6.01
N TYR A 88 17.00 4.67 -5.51
CA TYR A 88 17.72 3.68 -6.32
C TYR A 88 16.81 2.97 -7.34
N ASP A 89 15.57 2.62 -6.96
CA ASP A 89 14.52 2.16 -7.89
C ASP A 89 14.30 3.17 -9.03
N THR A 90 14.20 4.46 -8.70
CA THR A 90 13.90 5.52 -9.67
C THR A 90 15.07 5.84 -10.61
N VAL A 91 16.32 5.63 -10.19
CA VAL A 91 17.52 5.86 -11.04
C VAL A 91 18.00 4.60 -11.78
N GLY A 92 17.36 3.45 -11.60
CA GLY A 92 17.71 2.19 -12.29
C GLY A 92 18.81 1.37 -11.61
N GLU A 93 18.95 1.48 -10.28
CA GLU A 93 19.94 0.76 -9.47
C GLU A 93 19.26 -0.26 -8.53
N PRO A 94 18.60 -1.33 -9.05
CA PRO A 94 17.70 -2.19 -8.28
C PRO A 94 18.40 -3.01 -7.17
N ASP A 95 19.69 -3.33 -7.32
CA ASP A 95 20.44 -4.05 -6.29
C ASP A 95 20.72 -3.16 -5.07
N LEU A 96 21.03 -1.88 -5.30
CA LEU A 96 21.16 -0.89 -4.24
C LEU A 96 19.80 -0.56 -3.60
N ALA A 97 18.72 -0.59 -4.39
CA ALA A 97 17.36 -0.48 -3.86
C ALA A 97 17.01 -1.65 -2.93
N THR A 98 17.36 -2.87 -3.32
CA THR A 98 17.16 -4.09 -2.53
C THR A 98 17.94 -4.00 -1.20
N GLN A 99 19.24 -3.68 -1.25
CA GLN A 99 20.08 -3.49 -0.07
C GLN A 99 19.52 -2.40 0.87
N ALA A 100 19.00 -1.30 0.32
CA ALA A 100 18.41 -0.24 1.12
C ALA A 100 17.08 -0.65 1.79
N TYR A 101 16.24 -1.46 1.13
CA TYR A 101 15.05 -2.05 1.78
C TYR A 101 15.44 -3.05 2.87
N GLU A 102 16.44 -3.90 2.63
CA GLU A 102 16.91 -4.88 3.62
C GLU A 102 17.54 -4.20 4.83
N HIS A 103 18.32 -3.13 4.63
CA HIS A 103 18.85 -2.31 5.72
C HIS A 103 17.73 -1.61 6.51
N ALA A 104 16.71 -1.07 5.84
CA ALA A 104 15.54 -0.50 6.51
C ALA A 104 14.85 -1.54 7.42
N LEU A 105 14.66 -2.77 6.90
CA LEU A 105 14.03 -3.87 7.63
C LEU A 105 14.95 -4.53 8.68
N SER A 106 16.26 -4.28 8.65
CA SER A 106 17.16 -4.66 9.76
C SER A 106 17.10 -3.68 10.95
N ILE A 107 16.63 -2.45 10.72
CA ILE A 107 16.38 -1.46 11.79
C ILE A 107 15.03 -1.76 12.45
N ASP A 108 13.99 -1.94 11.64
CA ASP A 108 12.65 -2.37 12.09
C ASP A 108 12.06 -3.38 11.11
N ASN A 109 11.97 -4.64 11.54
CA ASN A 109 11.41 -5.72 10.71
C ASN A 109 9.87 -5.72 10.64
N GLN A 110 9.21 -4.81 11.36
CA GLN A 110 7.75 -4.60 11.40
C GLN A 110 7.33 -3.20 10.92
N ASP A 111 8.18 -2.44 10.22
CA ASP A 111 7.73 -1.22 9.53
C ASP A 111 6.86 -1.58 8.31
N ALA A 112 5.54 -1.55 8.53
CA ALA A 112 4.54 -1.97 7.53
C ALA A 112 4.58 -1.16 6.23
N ASP A 113 4.91 0.14 6.31
CA ASP A 113 5.06 0.99 5.12
C ASP A 113 6.24 0.51 4.26
N THR A 114 7.38 0.20 4.88
CA THR A 114 8.57 -0.34 4.20
C THR A 114 8.32 -1.74 3.64
N LEU A 115 7.64 -2.62 4.37
CA LEU A 115 7.23 -3.94 3.87
C LEU A 115 6.34 -3.85 2.62
N ASN A 116 5.30 -2.99 2.64
CA ASN A 116 4.47 -2.75 1.46
C ASN A 116 5.28 -2.12 0.31
N ASN A 117 6.11 -1.11 0.59
CA ASN A 117 6.91 -0.44 -0.44
C ASN A 117 7.93 -1.38 -1.08
N TYR A 118 8.58 -2.24 -0.29
CA TYR A 118 9.48 -3.27 -0.80
C TYR A 118 8.73 -4.29 -1.65
N GLY A 119 7.53 -4.70 -1.24
CA GLY A 119 6.67 -5.55 -2.06
C GLY A 119 6.27 -4.92 -3.40
N VAL A 120 5.93 -3.63 -3.42
CA VAL A 120 5.66 -2.88 -4.66
C VAL A 120 6.91 -2.81 -5.56
N PHE A 121 8.09 -2.57 -4.99
CA PHE A 121 9.37 -2.61 -5.71
C PHE A 121 9.66 -3.98 -6.32
N LEU A 122 9.53 -5.06 -5.54
CA LEU A 122 9.69 -6.45 -6.01
C LEU A 122 8.74 -6.75 -7.16
N CYS A 123 7.51 -6.24 -7.11
CA CYS A 123 6.52 -6.42 -8.16
C CYS A 123 6.84 -5.65 -9.46
N ARG A 124 7.52 -4.50 -9.37
CA ARG A 124 8.03 -3.78 -10.56
C ARG A 124 9.10 -4.59 -11.28
N HIS A 125 9.89 -5.34 -10.51
CA HIS A 125 10.98 -6.20 -10.96
C HIS A 125 10.56 -7.67 -11.12
N GLU A 126 9.27 -7.93 -11.37
CA GLU A 126 8.69 -9.24 -11.72
C GLU A 126 8.87 -10.35 -10.65
N LYS A 127 9.36 -10.02 -9.45
CA LYS A 127 9.52 -10.93 -8.30
C LYS A 127 8.17 -11.14 -7.58
N TYR A 128 7.14 -11.54 -8.33
CA TYR A 128 5.72 -11.53 -7.92
C TYR A 128 5.44 -12.30 -6.62
N ALA A 129 6.02 -13.49 -6.43
CA ALA A 129 5.80 -14.30 -5.23
C ALA A 129 6.41 -13.65 -3.96
N ALA A 130 7.61 -13.08 -4.08
CA ALA A 130 8.25 -12.35 -2.99
C ALA A 130 7.51 -11.03 -2.69
N ALA A 131 7.02 -10.34 -3.72
CA ALA A 131 6.16 -9.17 -3.59
C ALA A 131 4.88 -9.49 -2.79
N GLU A 132 4.21 -10.60 -3.13
CA GLU A 132 3.01 -11.06 -2.43
C GLU A 132 3.28 -11.30 -0.95
N GLN A 133 4.38 -11.99 -0.61
CA GLN A 133 4.78 -12.22 0.78
C GLN A 133 5.05 -10.92 1.55
N ARG A 134 5.79 -9.96 1.00
CA ARG A 134 6.13 -8.70 1.69
C ARG A 134 4.91 -7.81 1.94
N ILE A 135 3.98 -7.71 1.00
CA ILE A 135 2.75 -6.92 1.22
C ILE A 135 1.80 -7.63 2.19
N LEU A 136 1.73 -8.97 2.19
CA LEU A 136 0.96 -9.70 3.20
C LEU A 136 1.55 -9.56 4.61
N GLN A 137 2.89 -9.49 4.74
CA GLN A 137 3.56 -9.14 6.01
C GLN A 137 3.15 -7.74 6.49
N ALA A 138 3.09 -6.74 5.60
CA ALA A 138 2.60 -5.39 5.94
C ALA A 138 1.15 -5.40 6.44
N ILE A 139 0.27 -6.15 5.76
CA ILE A 139 -1.16 -6.26 6.11
C ILE A 139 -1.39 -6.98 7.44
N ALA A 140 -0.51 -7.91 7.84
CA ALA A 140 -0.63 -8.65 9.09
C ALA A 140 -0.33 -7.79 10.34
N ILE A 141 0.23 -6.59 10.20
CA ILE A 141 0.61 -5.72 11.31
C ILE A 141 -0.63 -4.93 11.81
N PRO A 142 -1.09 -5.11 13.06
CA PRO A 142 -2.36 -4.57 13.53
C PRO A 142 -2.48 -3.03 13.50
N SER A 143 -1.36 -2.31 13.59
CA SER A 143 -1.31 -0.84 13.55
C SER A 143 -1.33 -0.27 12.13
N TYR A 144 -1.29 -1.10 11.09
CA TYR A 144 -1.15 -0.65 9.72
C TYR A 144 -2.46 -0.08 9.15
N ILE A 145 -2.44 1.19 8.75
CA ILE A 145 -3.64 1.92 8.31
C ILE A 145 -3.90 1.85 6.79
N LEU A 146 -2.90 1.46 5.98
CA LEU A 146 -3.00 1.47 4.52
C LEU A 146 -3.38 0.10 3.92
N VAL A 147 -4.03 -0.77 4.71
CA VAL A 147 -4.44 -2.13 4.32
C VAL A 147 -5.20 -2.17 2.98
N ALA A 148 -6.17 -1.26 2.76
CA ALA A 148 -6.90 -1.20 1.50
C ALA A 148 -6.00 -0.88 0.29
N GLN A 149 -4.99 -0.02 0.46
CA GLN A 149 -4.02 0.28 -0.60
C GLN A 149 -3.07 -0.91 -0.83
N SER A 150 -2.64 -1.59 0.24
CA SER A 150 -1.81 -2.78 0.12
C SER A 150 -2.52 -3.92 -0.62
N TYR A 151 -3.82 -4.14 -0.37
CA TYR A 151 -4.61 -5.09 -1.14
C TYR A 151 -4.79 -4.66 -2.62
N GLU A 152 -4.95 -3.37 -2.90
CA GLU A 152 -4.94 -2.86 -4.29
C GLU A 152 -3.58 -3.07 -4.97
N ASN A 153 -2.47 -2.83 -4.26
CA ASN A 153 -1.11 -3.08 -4.74
C ASN A 153 -0.90 -4.57 -5.06
N LEU A 154 -1.34 -5.46 -4.17
CA LEU A 154 -1.36 -6.91 -4.39
C LEU A 154 -2.15 -7.27 -5.64
N ALA A 155 -3.38 -6.76 -5.80
CA ALA A 155 -4.19 -7.06 -6.96
C ALA A 155 -3.53 -6.63 -8.28
N LEU A 156 -3.02 -5.40 -8.34
CA LEU A 156 -2.27 -4.90 -9.49
C LEU A 156 -1.04 -5.76 -9.79
N CYS A 157 -0.39 -6.28 -8.74
CA CYS A 157 0.73 -7.18 -8.88
C CYS A 157 0.33 -8.54 -9.47
N GLN A 158 -0.77 -9.11 -8.99
CA GLN A 158 -1.30 -10.37 -9.49
C GLN A 158 -1.81 -10.25 -10.93
N LEU A 159 -2.33 -9.08 -11.36
CA LEU A 159 -2.65 -8.84 -12.78
C LEU A 159 -1.39 -8.88 -13.66
N LYS A 160 -0.27 -8.30 -13.23
CA LYS A 160 1.02 -8.43 -13.94
C LYS A 160 1.51 -9.88 -14.00
N ALA A 161 1.31 -10.62 -12.92
CA ALA A 161 1.63 -12.06 -12.84
C ALA A 161 0.63 -12.96 -13.58
N ALA A 162 -0.34 -12.39 -14.32
CA ALA A 162 -1.44 -13.10 -14.99
C ALA A 162 -2.34 -13.95 -14.05
N GLN A 163 -2.33 -13.68 -12.75
CA GLN A 163 -3.11 -14.37 -11.72
C GLN A 163 -4.46 -13.68 -11.47
N PHE A 164 -5.31 -13.65 -12.49
CA PHE A 164 -6.60 -12.91 -12.49
C PHE A 164 -7.50 -13.25 -11.28
N SER A 165 -7.60 -14.53 -10.89
CA SER A 165 -8.43 -14.93 -9.74
C SER A 165 -7.89 -14.42 -8.41
N LYS A 166 -6.56 -14.37 -8.21
CA LYS A 166 -5.96 -13.75 -7.02
C LYS A 166 -6.19 -12.24 -7.03
N ALA A 167 -6.06 -11.60 -8.20
CA ALA A 167 -6.28 -10.16 -8.33
C ALA A 167 -7.71 -9.75 -7.96
N GLU A 168 -8.70 -10.56 -8.33
CA GLU A 168 -10.11 -10.38 -7.95
C GLU A 168 -10.30 -10.41 -6.43
N ILE A 169 -9.83 -11.49 -5.78
CA ILE A 169 -9.90 -11.66 -4.31
C ILE A 169 -9.25 -10.48 -3.57
N TYR A 170 -8.10 -9.98 -4.07
CA TYR A 170 -7.44 -8.84 -3.45
C TYR A 170 -8.19 -7.51 -3.69
N LEU A 171 -8.83 -7.30 -4.84
CA LEU A 171 -9.69 -6.13 -5.06
C LEU A 171 -10.95 -6.18 -4.19
N GLU A 172 -11.55 -7.36 -4.00
CA GLU A 172 -12.66 -7.54 -3.07
C GLU A 172 -12.27 -7.16 -1.64
N LYS A 173 -11.10 -7.63 -1.17
CA LYS A 173 -10.55 -7.23 0.14
C LYS A 173 -10.25 -5.73 0.22
N ALA A 174 -9.65 -5.12 -0.80
CA ALA A 174 -9.41 -3.68 -0.86
C ALA A 174 -10.72 -2.88 -0.72
N ILE A 175 -11.76 -3.31 -1.44
CA ILE A 175 -13.10 -2.70 -1.42
C ILE A 175 -13.81 -2.98 -0.10
N ALA A 176 -13.63 -4.13 0.55
CA ALA A 176 -14.19 -4.42 1.87
C ALA A 176 -13.60 -3.48 2.95
N HIS A 177 -12.29 -3.25 2.92
CA HIS A 177 -11.63 -2.29 3.84
C HIS A 177 -11.92 -0.83 3.50
N SER A 178 -12.21 -0.49 2.23
CA SER A 178 -12.55 0.89 1.84
C SER A 178 -13.59 0.92 0.70
N PRO A 179 -14.90 0.81 1.03
CA PRO A 179 -15.98 0.63 0.04
C PRO A 179 -16.14 1.75 -0.99
N ASN A 180 -15.61 2.94 -0.67
CA ASN A 180 -15.64 4.16 -1.48
C ASN A 180 -14.25 4.52 -2.04
N ARG A 181 -13.29 3.58 -2.06
CA ARG A 181 -11.97 3.82 -2.66
C ARG A 181 -12.08 3.81 -4.19
N ALA A 182 -12.13 5.00 -4.78
CA ALA A 182 -12.28 5.19 -6.21
C ALA A 182 -11.24 4.42 -7.05
N SER A 183 -9.97 4.34 -6.62
CA SER A 183 -8.94 3.57 -7.32
C SER A 183 -9.29 2.07 -7.38
N SER A 184 -9.69 1.47 -6.26
CA SER A 184 -10.01 0.02 -6.20
C SER A 184 -11.28 -0.31 -6.98
N LEU A 185 -12.27 0.58 -6.97
CA LEU A 185 -13.48 0.46 -7.79
C LEU A 185 -13.16 0.54 -9.29
N LEU A 186 -12.26 1.44 -9.71
CA LEU A 186 -11.75 1.53 -11.09
C LEU A 186 -10.97 0.27 -11.49
N GLN A 187 -10.10 -0.24 -10.63
CA GLN A 187 -9.35 -1.47 -10.90
C GLN A 187 -10.28 -2.69 -11.01
N MET A 188 -11.30 -2.79 -10.16
CA MET A 188 -12.31 -3.85 -10.25
C MET A 188 -13.16 -3.72 -11.52
N MET A 189 -13.61 -2.50 -11.87
CA MET A 189 -14.29 -2.24 -13.13
C MET A 189 -13.44 -2.70 -14.34
N ARG A 190 -12.13 -2.44 -14.33
CA ARG A 190 -11.20 -2.86 -15.39
C ARG A 190 -11.02 -4.39 -15.44
N LEU A 191 -10.97 -5.05 -14.29
CA LEU A 191 -10.88 -6.51 -14.21
C LEU A 191 -12.16 -7.18 -14.74
N GLN A 192 -13.34 -6.71 -14.34
CA GLN A 192 -14.60 -7.29 -14.83
C GLN A 192 -14.82 -7.04 -16.32
N TYR A 193 -14.38 -5.87 -16.84
CA TYR A 193 -14.31 -5.63 -18.28
C TYR A 193 -13.42 -6.67 -18.98
N ALA A 194 -12.22 -6.93 -18.45
CA ALA A 194 -11.29 -7.91 -19.02
C ALA A 194 -11.81 -9.35 -18.97
N LYS A 195 -12.56 -9.70 -17.92
CA LYS A 195 -13.25 -11.00 -17.79
C LYS A 195 -14.47 -11.13 -18.72
N GLY A 196 -14.93 -10.05 -19.34
CA GLY A 196 -16.12 -10.01 -20.19
C GLY A 196 -17.44 -9.82 -19.44
N ASP A 197 -17.43 -9.70 -18.10
CA ASP A 197 -18.61 -9.33 -17.32
C ASP A 197 -18.83 -7.82 -17.35
N TYR A 198 -19.32 -7.35 -18.49
CA TYR A 198 -19.63 -5.94 -18.69
C TYR A 198 -20.76 -5.45 -17.75
N LYS A 199 -21.60 -6.34 -17.21
CA LYS A 199 -22.71 -5.98 -16.33
C LYS A 199 -22.21 -5.70 -14.92
N LEU A 200 -21.31 -6.54 -14.41
CA LEU A 200 -20.65 -6.30 -13.14
C LEU A 200 -19.67 -5.12 -13.25
N ALA A 201 -18.98 -4.94 -14.38
CA ALA A 201 -18.17 -3.75 -14.65
C ALA A 201 -19.00 -2.45 -14.57
N GLN A 202 -20.20 -2.43 -15.16
CA GLN A 202 -21.16 -1.31 -15.03
C GLN A 202 -21.57 -1.05 -13.57
N THR A 203 -21.75 -2.09 -12.75
CA THR A 203 -22.04 -1.92 -11.31
C THR A 203 -20.89 -1.23 -10.58
N TYR A 204 -19.63 -1.59 -10.88
CA TYR A 204 -18.47 -0.91 -10.31
C TYR A 204 -18.26 0.50 -10.85
N LEU A 205 -18.62 0.79 -12.10
CA LEU A 205 -18.66 2.16 -12.67
C LEU A 205 -19.58 3.07 -11.84
N TYR A 206 -20.82 2.64 -11.58
CA TYR A 206 -21.77 3.44 -10.80
C TYR A 206 -21.35 3.64 -9.34
N ARG A 207 -20.61 2.70 -8.77
CA ARG A 207 -19.97 2.89 -7.45
C ARG A 207 -18.81 3.88 -7.53
N TYR A 208 -17.98 3.78 -8.55
CA TYR A 208 -16.87 4.71 -8.80
C TYR A 208 -17.37 6.15 -8.94
N GLU A 209 -18.38 6.39 -9.78
CA GLU A 209 -19.03 7.70 -9.98
C GLU A 209 -19.57 8.32 -8.68
N LYS A 210 -20.17 7.50 -7.81
CA LYS A 210 -20.65 7.95 -6.49
C LYS A 210 -19.49 8.27 -5.52
N SER A 211 -18.33 7.63 -5.70
CA SER A 211 -17.17 7.75 -4.81
C SER A 211 -16.23 8.93 -5.12
N THR A 212 -16.22 9.45 -6.35
CA THR A 212 -15.32 10.55 -6.74
C THR A 212 -16.01 11.62 -7.57
N ARG A 213 -15.66 12.89 -7.31
CA ARG A 213 -15.98 14.03 -8.18
C ARG A 213 -14.86 14.36 -9.18
N ARG A 214 -13.75 13.61 -9.12
CA ARG A 214 -12.57 13.74 -9.98
C ARG A 214 -12.46 12.47 -10.81
N PHE A 215 -13.05 12.52 -11.99
CA PHE A 215 -12.91 11.49 -13.02
C PHE A 215 -11.49 11.48 -13.57
N SER A 216 -11.04 10.33 -14.08
CA SER A 216 -9.90 10.21 -14.98
C SER A 216 -10.37 9.95 -16.41
N ASP A 217 -9.54 10.29 -17.38
CA ASP A 217 -9.70 9.92 -18.78
C ASP A 217 -9.79 8.40 -18.97
N GLU A 218 -8.95 7.62 -18.26
CA GLU A 218 -9.02 6.14 -18.22
C GLU A 218 -10.42 5.65 -17.83
N ALA A 219 -11.02 6.22 -16.78
CA ALA A 219 -12.34 5.80 -16.30
C ALA A 219 -13.45 6.10 -17.32
N LEU A 220 -13.39 7.25 -18.01
CA LEU A 220 -14.38 7.62 -19.02
C LEU A 220 -14.23 6.81 -20.32
N ALA A 221 -13.00 6.54 -20.74
CA ALA A 221 -12.72 5.67 -21.88
C ALA A 221 -13.19 4.22 -21.60
N LEU A 222 -12.93 3.71 -20.40
CA LEU A 222 -13.40 2.38 -19.99
C LEU A 222 -14.93 2.33 -19.87
N ALA A 223 -15.59 3.39 -19.36
CA ALA A 223 -17.05 3.49 -19.36
C ALA A 223 -17.65 3.45 -20.78
N PHE A 224 -17.07 4.20 -21.73
CA PHE A 224 -17.45 4.09 -23.16
C PHE A 224 -17.35 2.64 -23.65
N LYS A 225 -16.23 1.96 -23.37
CA LYS A 225 -16.00 0.57 -23.82
C LYS A 225 -16.97 -0.41 -23.17
N ILE A 226 -17.33 -0.25 -21.90
CA ILE A 226 -18.34 -1.08 -21.21
C ILE A 226 -19.69 -0.97 -21.91
N PHE A 227 -20.20 0.25 -22.12
CA PHE A 227 -21.50 0.44 -22.77
C PHE A 227 -21.49 0.05 -24.25
N ALA A 228 -20.38 0.27 -24.97
CA ALA A 228 -20.22 -0.18 -26.35
C ALA A 228 -20.27 -1.72 -26.47
N LYS A 229 -19.60 -2.45 -25.56
CA LYS A 229 -19.67 -3.93 -25.51
C LYS A 229 -21.06 -4.46 -25.13
N GLN A 230 -21.86 -3.69 -24.39
CA GLN A 230 -23.28 -3.99 -24.12
C GLN A 230 -24.23 -3.57 -25.28
N GLY A 231 -23.72 -3.00 -26.38
CA GLY A 231 -24.54 -2.49 -27.49
C GLY A 231 -25.25 -1.16 -27.22
N ASN A 232 -25.10 -0.58 -26.03
CA ASN A 232 -25.71 0.70 -25.66
C ASN A 232 -24.90 1.88 -26.23
N LYS A 233 -25.03 2.08 -27.54
CA LYS A 233 -24.31 3.11 -28.31
C LYS A 233 -24.58 4.54 -27.82
N VAL A 234 -25.80 4.83 -27.36
CA VAL A 234 -26.19 6.16 -26.87
C VAL A 234 -25.43 6.52 -25.59
N THR A 235 -25.48 5.63 -24.58
CA THR A 235 -24.76 5.87 -23.32
C THR A 235 -23.25 5.87 -23.53
N ALA A 236 -22.72 4.98 -24.38
CA ALA A 236 -21.31 5.00 -24.74
C ALA A 236 -20.88 6.37 -25.30
N LYS A 237 -21.60 6.88 -26.32
CA LYS A 237 -21.31 8.19 -26.94
C LYS A 237 -21.35 9.34 -25.93
N ASN A 238 -22.22 9.28 -24.92
CA ASN A 238 -22.25 10.28 -23.84
C ASN A 238 -20.95 10.28 -23.01
N TYR A 239 -20.43 9.11 -22.62
CA TYR A 239 -19.13 9.03 -21.93
C TYR A 239 -17.97 9.51 -22.79
N ALA A 240 -17.98 9.21 -24.10
CA ALA A 240 -16.94 9.67 -25.00
C ALA A 240 -16.97 11.19 -25.24
N ASN A 241 -18.17 11.78 -25.36
CA ASN A 241 -18.34 13.23 -25.39
C ASN A 241 -17.81 13.88 -24.10
N MET A 242 -18.06 13.25 -22.94
CA MET A 242 -17.55 13.70 -21.65
C MET A 242 -16.01 13.59 -21.56
N LEU A 243 -15.42 12.51 -22.07
CA LEU A 243 -13.97 12.33 -22.21
C LEU A 243 -13.34 13.44 -23.04
N VAL A 244 -13.85 13.72 -24.25
CA VAL A 244 -13.32 14.78 -25.12
C VAL A 244 -13.49 16.16 -24.49
N LYS A 245 -14.64 16.44 -23.85
CA LYS A 245 -14.92 17.74 -23.24
C LYS A 245 -14.10 18.01 -21.98
N MET A 246 -13.86 17.00 -21.14
CA MET A 246 -13.13 17.16 -19.88
C MET A 246 -11.61 17.00 -20.03
N PHE A 247 -11.17 16.18 -20.99
CA PHE A 247 -9.76 15.83 -21.19
C PHE A 247 -9.29 15.98 -22.65
N PRO A 248 -9.52 17.13 -23.32
CA PRO A 248 -9.27 17.30 -24.76
C PRO A 248 -7.81 17.04 -25.18
N ASN A 249 -6.85 17.24 -24.26
CA ASN A 249 -5.43 17.01 -24.51
C ASN A 249 -4.97 15.57 -24.26
N SER A 250 -5.80 14.73 -23.62
CA SER A 250 -5.45 13.33 -23.32
C SER A 250 -5.28 12.48 -24.58
N ILE A 251 -4.44 11.45 -24.48
CA ILE A 251 -4.24 10.48 -25.57
C ILE A 251 -5.56 9.76 -25.87
N LEU A 252 -6.32 9.39 -24.83
CA LEU A 252 -7.60 8.70 -24.97
C LEU A 252 -8.67 9.57 -25.68
N ALA A 253 -8.78 10.86 -25.36
CA ALA A 253 -9.71 11.75 -26.08
C ALA A 253 -9.32 11.91 -27.55
N LYS A 254 -8.03 12.08 -27.86
CA LYS A 254 -7.52 12.15 -29.24
C LYS A 254 -7.77 10.84 -30.00
N GLN A 255 -7.54 9.71 -29.34
CA GLN A 255 -7.79 8.39 -29.90
C GLN A 255 -9.29 8.13 -30.15
N TYR A 256 -10.18 8.63 -29.30
CA TYR A 256 -11.62 8.61 -29.58
C TYR A 256 -11.96 9.33 -30.88
N ILE A 257 -11.42 10.54 -31.08
CA ILE A 257 -11.65 11.34 -32.29
C ILE A 257 -11.08 10.65 -33.54
N LEU A 258 -9.93 9.99 -33.42
CA LEU A 258 -9.22 9.36 -34.54
C LEU A 258 -9.76 7.98 -34.94
N ASN A 259 -10.17 7.15 -33.98
CA ASN A 259 -10.59 5.76 -34.23
C ASN A 259 -11.60 5.19 -33.22
N GLU A 260 -12.44 6.04 -32.61
CA GLU A 260 -13.49 5.65 -31.67
C GLU A 260 -13.01 4.78 -30.48
N LEU A 261 -11.79 5.04 -29.97
CA LEU A 261 -11.14 4.25 -28.92
C LEU A 261 -10.99 2.77 -29.33
N TYR A 262 -10.47 2.53 -30.53
CA TYR A 262 -10.25 1.17 -31.08
C TYR A 262 -9.63 0.22 -30.05
N GLN A 263 -8.57 0.66 -29.34
CA GLN A 263 -7.89 -0.13 -28.31
C GLN A 263 -7.46 0.74 -27.11
N ILE A 264 -7.80 0.33 -25.89
CA ILE A 264 -7.29 0.88 -24.62
C ILE A 264 -6.56 -0.21 -23.82
N GLU A 265 -5.88 0.16 -22.73
CA GLU A 265 -5.18 -0.80 -21.86
C GLU A 265 -6.10 -1.91 -21.31
N ALA A 266 -7.39 -1.62 -21.09
CA ALA A 266 -8.37 -2.62 -20.68
C ALA A 266 -8.65 -3.68 -21.77
N ASP A 267 -8.55 -3.35 -23.07
CA ASP A 267 -8.66 -4.34 -24.15
C ASP A 267 -7.44 -5.27 -24.19
N LYS A 268 -6.23 -4.74 -23.91
CA LYS A 268 -5.02 -5.56 -23.80
C LYS A 268 -5.14 -6.56 -22.65
N LEU A 269 -5.63 -6.12 -21.50
CA LEU A 269 -5.90 -6.97 -20.34
C LEU A 269 -6.98 -8.03 -20.66
N ALA A 270 -8.02 -7.67 -21.42
CA ALA A 270 -9.05 -8.62 -21.90
C ALA A 270 -8.46 -9.69 -22.82
N ALA A 271 -7.62 -9.30 -23.78
CA ALA A 271 -6.96 -10.23 -24.70
C ALA A 271 -6.01 -11.19 -23.96
N GLN A 272 -5.26 -10.69 -22.97
CA GLN A 272 -4.42 -11.53 -22.10
C GLN A 272 -5.25 -12.56 -21.31
N TYR A 273 -6.37 -12.13 -20.72
CA TYR A 273 -7.28 -13.04 -20.01
C TYR A 273 -7.84 -14.13 -20.93
N GLN A 274 -8.33 -13.74 -22.12
CA GLN A 274 -8.89 -14.67 -23.10
C GLN A 274 -7.87 -15.70 -23.58
N ALA A 275 -6.63 -15.29 -23.88
CA ALA A 275 -5.56 -16.19 -24.30
C ALA A 275 -5.26 -17.28 -23.25
N LEU A 276 -5.29 -16.93 -21.97
CA LEU A 276 -5.07 -17.87 -20.86
C LEU A 276 -6.22 -18.89 -20.74
N GLN A 277 -7.47 -18.45 -20.84
CA GLN A 277 -8.62 -19.36 -20.82
C GLN A 277 -8.52 -20.38 -21.97
N SER A 278 -8.31 -19.89 -23.20
CA SER A 278 -8.17 -20.74 -24.40
C SER A 278 -7.00 -21.73 -24.32
N GLY A 279 -5.91 -21.38 -23.63
CA GLY A 279 -4.81 -22.29 -23.34
C GLY A 279 -5.22 -23.44 -22.40
N THR A 280 -6.00 -23.13 -21.35
CA THR A 280 -6.49 -24.16 -20.41
C THR A 280 -7.52 -25.10 -21.02
N ASP A 281 -8.37 -24.61 -21.93
CA ASP A 281 -9.38 -25.43 -22.60
C ASP A 281 -8.74 -26.41 -23.59
N ASN A 282 -7.72 -26.00 -24.33
CA ASN A 282 -6.93 -26.91 -25.17
C ASN A 282 -6.18 -27.97 -24.36
N ALA A 283 -5.70 -27.64 -23.16
CA ALA A 283 -5.09 -28.60 -22.25
C ALA A 283 -6.10 -29.62 -21.67
N LYS A 284 -7.33 -29.19 -21.37
CA LYS A 284 -8.43 -30.08 -20.96
C LYS A 284 -8.91 -30.97 -22.11
N ALA A 285 -9.06 -30.42 -23.32
CA ALA A 285 -9.49 -31.17 -24.51
C ALA A 285 -8.56 -32.34 -24.86
N LYS A 286 -7.25 -32.19 -24.62
CA LYS A 286 -6.25 -33.26 -24.79
C LYS A 286 -6.30 -34.38 -23.74
N LYS A 287 -7.15 -34.30 -22.70
CA LYS A 287 -7.37 -35.36 -21.69
C LYS A 287 -8.66 -36.17 -21.90
N ARG A 288 -9.06 -36.44 -23.15
CA ARG A 288 -10.02 -37.52 -23.42
C ARG A 288 -9.30 -38.87 -23.35
N ILE A 289 -9.40 -39.53 -22.20
CA ILE A 289 -9.09 -40.96 -22.10
C ILE A 289 -10.16 -41.70 -22.91
N VAL A 290 -9.78 -42.19 -24.09
CA VAL A 290 -10.65 -43.05 -24.89
C VAL A 290 -10.66 -44.43 -24.25
N VAL A 291 -11.68 -44.72 -23.45
CA VAL A 291 -11.94 -46.08 -22.97
C VAL A 291 -12.45 -46.88 -24.17
N LEU A 292 -11.53 -47.61 -24.81
CA LEU A 292 -11.86 -48.57 -25.87
C LEU A 292 -12.45 -49.83 -25.22
N SER A 293 -13.77 -49.90 -25.12
CA SER A 293 -14.46 -51.17 -24.85
C SER A 293 -14.19 -52.15 -26.01
N PRO A 294 -13.71 -53.38 -25.75
CA PRO A 294 -13.47 -54.34 -26.82
C PRO A 294 -14.80 -54.75 -27.47
N LYS A 295 -15.02 -54.36 -28.73
CA LYS A 295 -16.03 -54.99 -29.57
C LYS A 295 -15.39 -56.20 -30.25
N SER A 296 -15.73 -57.40 -29.78
CA SER A 296 -15.49 -58.62 -30.53
C SER A 296 -16.34 -58.61 -31.80
N ASN A 297 -15.70 -58.59 -32.96
CA ASN A 297 -16.25 -59.15 -34.19
C ASN A 297 -15.12 -59.38 -35.19
N ASP A 298 -14.35 -60.44 -34.95
CA ASP A 298 -13.55 -61.04 -35.99
C ASP A 298 -14.49 -61.61 -37.05
N ASN A 299 -14.46 -61.04 -38.26
CA ASN A 299 -14.06 -61.78 -39.47
C ASN A 299 -14.21 -60.93 -40.74
N LYS A 300 -13.35 -61.24 -41.73
CA LYS A 300 -13.30 -60.71 -43.11
C LYS A 300 -12.89 -59.25 -43.28
N ALA A 301 -11.58 -59.04 -43.44
CA ALA A 301 -11.00 -58.57 -44.72
C ALA A 301 -9.47 -58.42 -44.61
N ASN A 302 -8.72 -59.50 -44.91
CA ASN A 302 -7.27 -59.41 -45.13
C ASN A 302 -7.00 -59.76 -46.60
N ALA A 303 -6.86 -58.73 -47.44
CA ALA A 303 -6.40 -58.86 -48.81
C ALA A 303 -5.65 -57.57 -49.22
N ASN A 304 -4.32 -57.69 -49.38
CA ASN A 304 -3.38 -56.69 -49.91
C ASN A 304 -3.23 -55.42 -49.02
N LEU A 305 -2.04 -54.97 -48.60
CA LEU A 305 -0.74 -55.05 -49.25
C LEU A 305 0.39 -55.33 -48.25
N SER A 306 1.15 -56.38 -48.51
CA SER A 306 2.51 -56.56 -47.97
C SER A 306 3.51 -56.08 -49.01
N GLN A 307 3.99 -54.84 -48.92
CA GLN A 307 5.21 -54.41 -49.62
C GLN A 307 5.75 -53.09 -49.04
N HIS A 308 6.57 -53.19 -47.99
CA HIS A 308 7.81 -52.43 -47.75
C HIS A 308 8.30 -52.86 -46.36
N GLY A 309 9.29 -53.76 -46.33
CA GLY A 309 9.68 -54.46 -45.12
C GLY A 309 10.56 -53.62 -44.21
N LEU A 310 10.09 -53.35 -42.99
CA LEU A 310 10.89 -52.97 -41.82
C LEU A 310 10.19 -53.53 -40.58
N LYS A 311 10.88 -54.40 -39.83
CA LYS A 311 10.37 -54.94 -38.55
C LYS A 311 10.61 -53.91 -37.43
N PRO A 312 9.68 -53.72 -36.49
CA PRO A 312 9.93 -52.87 -35.33
C PRO A 312 10.97 -53.51 -34.40
N ILE A 313 11.96 -52.72 -33.98
CA ILE A 313 12.91 -53.12 -32.93
C ILE A 313 12.20 -52.96 -31.57
N MET A 314 12.27 -54.01 -30.76
CA MET A 314 11.65 -54.07 -29.44
C MET A 314 12.24 -53.02 -28.49
N ALA A 315 11.39 -52.48 -27.62
CA ALA A 315 11.84 -51.73 -26.46
C ALA A 315 12.70 -52.62 -25.54
N ASN A 316 13.70 -52.03 -24.89
CA ASN A 316 14.26 -52.62 -23.67
C ASN A 316 14.46 -51.53 -22.62
N SER A 317 13.73 -51.70 -21.53
CA SER A 317 13.77 -50.90 -20.31
C SER A 317 14.96 -51.27 -19.44
N VAL A 318 15.68 -50.30 -18.90
CA VAL A 318 16.46 -50.49 -17.66
C VAL A 318 16.34 -49.23 -16.78
N MET A 319 15.72 -49.40 -15.61
CA MET A 319 15.87 -48.51 -14.46
C MET A 319 15.93 -49.40 -13.20
N PRO A 320 17.00 -49.37 -12.40
CA PRO A 320 17.07 -49.97 -11.06
C PRO A 320 17.04 -48.87 -9.97
N PRO A 321 16.81 -49.20 -8.68
CA PRO A 321 15.63 -48.66 -8.01
C PRO A 321 15.91 -47.82 -6.75
N ALA A 322 14.84 -47.21 -6.24
CA ALA A 322 14.81 -46.66 -4.88
C ALA A 322 14.79 -47.80 -3.85
N VAL A 323 15.51 -47.62 -2.73
CA VAL A 323 15.46 -48.52 -1.57
C VAL A 323 14.49 -47.96 -0.54
N THR A 324 13.49 -48.76 -0.19
CA THR A 324 12.58 -48.56 0.93
C THR A 324 12.94 -49.48 2.09
N ALA A 325 12.96 -48.97 3.33
CA ALA A 325 12.40 -49.62 4.52
C ALA A 325 12.24 -48.56 5.63
N ASP A 326 11.08 -48.36 6.26
CA ASP A 326 10.45 -49.19 7.32
C ASP A 326 11.34 -49.26 8.60
N ASN A 327 10.90 -49.18 9.86
CA ASN A 327 9.60 -49.35 10.55
C ASN A 327 9.73 -48.76 11.99
N ARG A 328 8.75 -48.66 12.94
CA ARG A 328 7.31 -49.00 13.03
C ARG A 328 6.62 -48.14 14.13
N ARG A 329 5.37 -47.73 13.88
CA ARG A 329 4.21 -47.43 14.79
C ARG A 329 4.39 -47.45 16.34
N GLN A 330 3.60 -46.61 17.02
CA GLN A 330 2.47 -47.11 17.83
C GLN A 330 1.29 -46.11 17.89
N ASN A 331 0.06 -46.63 18.01
CA ASN A 331 -1.20 -45.89 18.04
C ASN A 331 -1.67 -45.69 19.50
N GLN A 332 -2.57 -44.71 19.75
CA GLN A 332 -3.93 -45.02 20.24
C GLN A 332 -4.91 -43.83 20.21
N ALA A 333 -6.17 -44.18 19.93
CA ALA A 333 -7.48 -43.62 20.33
C ALA A 333 -7.66 -42.08 20.47
N ALA A 334 -8.51 -41.40 19.70
CA ALA A 334 -9.97 -41.57 19.49
C ALA A 334 -10.85 -41.11 20.66
N ASP A 335 -11.54 -39.99 20.48
CA ASP A 335 -12.95 -39.84 20.87
C ASP A 335 -13.66 -38.81 19.96
N GLU A 336 -14.99 -38.89 19.88
CA GLU A 336 -15.85 -38.23 18.90
C GLU A 336 -17.01 -37.51 19.62
N GLN A 337 -17.25 -36.21 19.37
CA GLN A 337 -18.51 -35.59 19.80
C GLN A 337 -18.93 -34.36 18.99
N LEU A 338 -20.24 -34.22 18.80
CA LEU A 338 -20.91 -33.33 17.86
C LEU A 338 -21.77 -32.26 18.58
N VAL A 339 -21.94 -31.10 17.91
CA VAL A 339 -23.20 -30.31 17.82
C VAL A 339 -23.53 -29.18 18.84
N LYS A 340 -23.29 -27.93 18.37
CA LYS A 340 -24.14 -26.71 18.42
C LYS A 340 -24.38 -26.00 19.80
N PRO A 341 -25.19 -24.91 19.89
CA PRO A 341 -24.68 -23.55 19.66
C PRO A 341 -25.03 -22.54 20.78
N VAL A 342 -24.18 -21.52 21.02
CA VAL A 342 -24.45 -20.53 22.08
C VAL A 342 -25.12 -19.26 21.55
N GLU A 343 -26.20 -18.84 22.22
CA GLU A 343 -27.06 -17.70 21.86
C GLU A 343 -26.45 -16.30 22.09
N HIS A 344 -26.95 -15.32 21.32
CA HIS A 344 -26.79 -13.90 21.61
C HIS A 344 -27.69 -13.45 22.77
N LYS A 345 -27.10 -12.94 23.85
CA LYS A 345 -27.83 -12.16 24.85
C LYS A 345 -27.63 -10.66 24.59
N ARG A 346 -28.73 -9.94 24.30
CA ARG A 346 -28.76 -8.47 24.18
C ARG A 346 -29.01 -7.86 25.55
N GLU A 347 -28.12 -7.00 26.03
CA GLU A 347 -28.42 -6.12 27.16
C GLU A 347 -28.94 -4.75 26.66
N LYS A 348 -29.96 -4.24 27.35
CA LYS A 348 -30.56 -2.93 27.10
C LYS A 348 -29.97 -1.93 28.09
N ILE A 349 -29.49 -0.79 27.60
CA ILE A 349 -29.14 0.36 28.43
C ILE A 349 -30.31 1.36 28.36
N ALA A 350 -30.83 1.76 29.51
CA ALA A 350 -31.94 2.70 29.64
C ALA A 350 -31.44 4.14 29.85
N LEU A 351 -32.27 5.13 29.48
CA LEU A 351 -32.03 6.54 29.77
C LEU A 351 -32.50 6.90 31.20
N PRO A 352 -31.84 7.84 31.89
CA PRO A 352 -32.44 8.67 32.93
C PRO A 352 -32.95 10.02 32.37
N ALA A 353 -33.72 10.74 33.19
CA ALA A 353 -34.67 11.78 32.76
C ALA A 353 -34.21 13.24 32.99
N LYS A 354 -35.12 14.17 32.69
CA LYS A 354 -35.00 15.63 32.86
C LYS A 354 -34.90 16.06 34.33
N GLU A 355 -34.19 17.17 34.56
CA GLU A 355 -34.46 18.13 35.63
C GLU A 355 -34.53 19.57 35.05
N GLU A 356 -34.86 20.55 35.91
CA GLU A 356 -35.77 21.65 35.56
C GLU A 356 -35.11 23.00 35.20
N GLN A 357 -35.92 23.92 34.68
CA GLN A 357 -35.54 25.28 34.32
C GLN A 357 -35.72 26.24 35.51
N GLN A 358 -34.78 27.19 35.68
CA GLN A 358 -35.02 28.44 36.41
C GLN A 358 -34.78 29.65 35.49
N THR A 359 -35.61 30.67 35.65
CA THR A 359 -35.68 31.86 34.79
C THR A 359 -34.96 33.07 35.40
N ALA A 360 -34.13 33.77 34.61
CA ALA A 360 -33.74 35.16 34.87
C ALA A 360 -33.43 35.92 33.57
N THR A 361 -33.66 37.23 33.62
CA THR A 361 -33.71 38.30 32.60
C THR A 361 -32.51 38.46 31.63
N PRO A 362 -32.67 39.18 30.50
CA PRO A 362 -31.67 39.23 29.43
C PRO A 362 -30.52 40.20 29.74
N GLN A 363 -29.30 39.67 29.83
CA GLN A 363 -28.06 40.45 29.75
C GLN A 363 -27.37 40.25 28.41
N GLN A 364 -26.82 41.34 27.85
CA GLN A 364 -26.09 41.34 26.59
C GLN A 364 -24.75 40.62 26.72
N ASN A 365 -24.75 39.30 26.54
CA ASN A 365 -23.51 38.53 26.42
C ASN A 365 -22.92 38.71 25.02
N THR A 366 -21.84 39.49 24.93
CA THR A 366 -20.90 39.45 23.82
C THR A 366 -20.29 38.05 23.73
N ALA A 367 -20.82 37.23 22.82
CA ALA A 367 -20.34 35.87 22.61
C ALA A 367 -18.89 35.88 22.09
N THR A 368 -17.93 35.83 23.00
CA THR A 368 -16.51 35.66 22.68
C THR A 368 -16.32 34.30 22.04
N VAL A 369 -16.09 34.30 20.72
CA VAL A 369 -15.86 33.07 19.94
C VAL A 369 -14.57 32.43 20.41
N SER A 370 -14.70 31.47 21.34
CA SER A 370 -13.59 30.66 21.85
C SER A 370 -13.02 29.79 20.72
N LEU A 371 -11.90 30.25 20.16
CA LEU A 371 -11.13 29.49 19.18
C LEU A 371 -10.44 28.32 19.88
N PRO A 372 -10.48 27.09 19.33
CA PRO A 372 -9.75 25.97 19.92
C PRO A 372 -8.25 26.26 19.87
N ILE A 373 -7.60 26.12 21.03
CA ILE A 373 -6.17 26.34 21.22
C ILE A 373 -5.49 25.08 21.77
N HIS A 374 -4.20 24.96 21.50
CA HIS A 374 -3.30 24.00 22.12
C HIS A 374 -2.15 24.77 22.78
N VAL A 375 -1.87 24.47 24.06
CA VAL A 375 -0.71 24.99 24.77
C VAL A 375 0.43 24.00 24.60
N VAL A 376 1.53 24.44 23.97
CA VAL A 376 2.69 23.60 23.63
C VAL A 376 3.34 23.03 24.90
N LYS A 377 3.37 21.71 25.00
CA LYS A 377 4.01 20.98 26.11
C LYS A 377 5.40 20.49 25.72
N LYS A 378 6.13 19.96 26.70
CA LYS A 378 7.42 19.31 26.49
C LYS A 378 7.26 18.11 25.54
N GLY A 379 7.91 18.16 24.38
CA GLY A 379 7.86 17.12 23.35
C GLY A 379 6.94 17.44 22.17
N ASP A 380 6.15 18.51 22.22
CA ASP A 380 5.31 18.90 21.10
C ASP A 380 6.12 19.62 20.00
N SER A 381 5.81 19.29 18.75
CA SER A 381 6.31 19.96 17.55
C SER A 381 5.16 20.36 16.64
N LEU A 382 5.41 21.28 15.70
CA LEU A 382 4.38 21.65 14.70
C LEU A 382 3.91 20.46 13.87
N PHE A 383 4.74 19.43 13.70
CA PHE A 383 4.36 18.20 13.01
C PHE A 383 3.54 17.27 13.91
N ALA A 384 3.96 17.07 15.17
CA ALA A 384 3.22 16.27 16.14
C ALA A 384 1.80 16.82 16.36
N ILE A 385 1.68 18.13 16.58
CA ILE A 385 0.39 18.84 16.72
C ILE A 385 -0.42 18.76 15.41
N SER A 386 0.22 19.00 14.25
CA SER A 386 -0.43 18.86 12.93
C SER A 386 -1.02 17.46 12.72
N LYS A 387 -0.32 16.40 13.14
CA LYS A 387 -0.77 15.00 13.07
C LYS A 387 -1.87 14.72 14.10
N GLN A 388 -1.68 15.11 15.36
CA GLN A 388 -2.62 14.88 16.47
C GLN A 388 -4.00 15.48 16.20
N TYR A 389 -4.06 16.72 15.71
CA TYR A 389 -5.32 17.41 15.43
C TYR A 389 -5.77 17.30 13.96
N ASN A 390 -5.06 16.53 13.13
CA ASN A 390 -5.31 16.38 11.69
C ASN A 390 -5.41 17.73 10.93
N ILE A 391 -4.58 18.70 11.32
CA ILE A 391 -4.52 20.04 10.72
C ILE A 391 -3.35 20.08 9.73
N VAL A 392 -3.58 20.51 8.49
CA VAL A 392 -2.51 20.69 7.50
C VAL A 392 -1.47 21.68 8.06
N MET A 393 -0.20 21.24 8.20
CA MET A 393 0.89 22.03 8.79
C MET A 393 1.08 23.43 8.14
N LYS A 394 0.79 23.58 6.84
CA LYS A 394 0.79 24.91 6.16
C LYS A 394 -0.28 25.86 6.72
N SER A 395 -1.43 25.36 7.12
CA SER A 395 -2.49 26.14 7.77
C SER A 395 -2.16 26.44 9.22
N LEU A 396 -1.70 25.45 10.00
CA LEU A 396 -1.28 25.66 11.39
C LEU A 396 -0.22 26.76 11.51
N LYS A 397 0.80 26.75 10.64
CA LYS A 397 1.83 27.81 10.57
C LYS A 397 1.26 29.17 10.14
N ARG A 398 0.31 29.20 9.20
CA ARG A 398 -0.30 30.45 8.71
C ARG A 398 -1.15 31.12 9.80
N TRP A 399 -1.95 30.35 10.53
CA TRP A 399 -2.81 30.84 11.61
C TRP A 399 -2.00 31.42 12.77
N ASN A 400 -0.91 30.74 13.13
CA ASN A 400 -0.02 31.13 14.23
C ASN A 400 1.17 32.01 13.80
N LYS A 401 1.19 32.47 12.54
CA LYS A 401 2.23 33.34 11.95
C LYS A 401 3.67 32.82 12.08
N ILE A 402 3.87 31.51 12.19
CA ILE A 402 5.18 30.90 12.50
C ILE A 402 6.07 30.88 11.25
N ARG A 403 7.25 31.49 11.38
CA ARG A 403 8.28 31.63 10.33
C ARG A 403 9.45 30.66 10.60
N PRO A 404 10.33 30.39 9.61
CA PRO A 404 11.61 29.71 9.86
C PRO A 404 12.37 30.41 11.01
N PRO A 405 13.01 29.67 11.94
CA PRO A 405 13.30 28.23 11.92
C PRO A 405 12.15 27.29 12.37
N PHE A 406 10.91 27.77 12.51
CA PHE A 406 9.73 26.99 12.91
C PHE A 406 9.78 26.36 14.31
N THR A 407 10.59 26.94 15.20
CA THR A 407 10.70 26.58 16.62
C THR A 407 9.44 26.95 17.39
N LEU A 408 8.96 26.03 18.24
CA LEU A 408 7.96 26.30 19.28
C LEU A 408 8.66 26.39 20.65
N LYS A 409 8.11 27.19 21.57
CA LYS A 409 8.50 27.23 22.98
C LYS A 409 7.44 26.54 23.83
N ILE A 410 7.87 25.89 24.91
CA ILE A 410 6.94 25.32 25.90
C ILE A 410 6.13 26.48 26.51
N GLY A 411 4.81 26.33 26.53
CA GLY A 411 3.87 27.39 26.92
C GLY A 411 3.33 28.24 25.77
N ASP A 412 3.84 28.12 24.54
CA ASP A 412 3.26 28.80 23.37
C ASP A 412 1.80 28.38 23.17
N VAL A 413 0.91 29.35 22.91
CA VAL A 413 -0.50 29.09 22.62
C VAL A 413 -0.71 29.08 21.10
N LEU A 414 -1.12 27.93 20.56
CA LEU A 414 -1.37 27.74 19.14
C LEU A 414 -2.86 27.61 18.84
N TYR A 415 -3.38 28.48 17.98
CA TYR A 415 -4.71 28.36 17.39
C TYR A 415 -4.79 27.15 16.46
N LEU A 416 -5.78 26.29 16.71
CA LEU A 416 -6.08 25.08 15.95
C LEU A 416 -7.12 25.34 14.82
N ALA A 417 -7.63 26.57 14.70
CA ALA A 417 -8.54 27.02 13.65
C ALA A 417 -8.17 28.43 13.17
N ASP A 418 -8.71 28.89 12.03
CA ASP A 418 -8.36 30.19 11.46
C ASP A 418 -8.93 31.36 12.30
N PRO A 419 -8.10 32.20 12.94
CA PRO A 419 -8.61 33.30 13.77
C PRO A 419 -9.42 34.33 12.95
N LYS A 420 -9.16 34.43 11.64
CA LYS A 420 -9.90 35.33 10.74
C LYS A 420 -11.27 34.77 10.34
N SER A 421 -11.54 33.48 10.59
CA SER A 421 -12.87 32.90 10.36
C SER A 421 -13.84 33.14 11.52
N ALA A 422 -13.33 33.34 12.74
CA ALA A 422 -14.13 33.73 13.90
C ALA A 422 -14.54 35.21 13.85
N ALA A 423 -13.69 36.10 13.33
CA ALA A 423 -13.94 37.53 13.18
C ALA A 423 -14.85 37.91 11.98
N LYS A 424 -15.63 36.96 11.44
CA LYS A 424 -16.46 37.11 10.23
C LYS A 424 -17.86 36.50 10.37
N ARG A 425 -18.30 36.23 11.60
CA ARG A 425 -19.64 35.75 11.96
C ARG A 425 -20.27 36.69 12.96
#